data_AF-A0A1H7VCX6-F1
#
_entry.id   AF-A0A1H7VCX6-F1
#
_cell.length_a   1.000
_cell.length_b   1.000
_cell.length_c   1.000
_cell.angle_alpha   90.00
_cell.angle_beta   90.00
_cell.angle_gamma   90.00
#
_symmetry.space_group_name_H-M   'P 1'
#
loop_
_entity.id
_entity.type
_entity.pdbx_description
1 polymer ?
#
loop_
_entity_poly.entity_id
_entity_poly.type
_entity_poly.pdbx_seq_one_letter_code
_entity_poly.pdbx_strand_id
1 'polypeptide(L)'
;MRRSTVIPFVLISSIHMASCDQSTQSNQLLKQNDSIKNQVTPQYIGLYQGTTPCMGCFSRCDDCPGMAVDLQLNADQTYVLSRLSLSGHNQAEEIKGQFKFINTEKSLIQLNGVPTRNIILVDLVNKMLEIRIDGTGEEYENFDDFSLNLTG
;
A
#
# COMPACT_ATOMS: atom_id res chain seq x y z
N MET A 1 42.46 -46.93 23.96
CA MET A 1 42.10 -47.67 25.19
C MET A 1 43.23 -47.57 26.22
N ARG A 2 43.01 -46.84 27.32
CA ARG A 2 43.66 -46.91 28.67
C ARG A 2 42.75 -46.02 29.55
N ARG A 3 41.80 -46.59 30.31
CA ARG A 3 41.86 -46.92 31.76
C ARG A 3 42.50 -45.80 32.60
N SER A 4 42.01 -45.36 33.75
CA SER A 4 40.75 -45.52 34.52
C SER A 4 40.97 -44.71 35.80
N THR A 5 39.92 -43.99 36.29
CA THR A 5 39.60 -43.66 37.72
C THR A 5 40.62 -42.82 38.53
N VAL A 6 40.26 -41.91 39.45
CA VAL A 6 39.39 -42.00 40.64
C VAL A 6 39.03 -40.57 41.13
N ILE A 7 37.84 -40.43 41.74
CA ILE A 7 37.24 -39.24 42.36
C ILE A 7 37.86 -38.95 43.75
N PRO A 8 37.85 -37.70 44.27
CA PRO A 8 37.27 -37.52 45.60
C PRO A 8 36.28 -36.36 45.68
N PHE A 9 35.18 -36.67 46.35
CA PHE A 9 34.22 -35.76 46.96
C PHE A 9 34.94 -34.77 47.88
N VAL A 10 34.64 -33.48 47.76
CA VAL A 10 34.74 -32.54 48.89
C VAL A 10 33.49 -31.65 48.87
N LEU A 11 32.60 -31.90 49.83
CA LEU A 11 31.51 -31.02 50.24
C LEU A 11 32.10 -29.88 51.06
N ILE A 12 31.92 -28.62 50.65
CA ILE A 12 32.00 -27.49 51.58
C ILE A 12 30.87 -26.51 51.24
N SER A 13 29.80 -26.68 52.01
CA SER A 13 28.93 -25.68 52.62
C SER A 13 29.13 -24.20 52.24
N SER A 14 28.06 -23.67 51.65
CA SER A 14 27.47 -22.35 51.82
C SER A 14 28.14 -21.41 52.83
N ILE A 15 28.69 -20.31 52.31
CA ILE A 15 28.79 -19.06 53.08
C ILE A 15 27.92 -18.05 52.35
N HIS A 16 26.71 -17.85 52.88
CA HIS A 16 25.87 -16.72 52.54
C HIS A 16 26.40 -15.53 53.33
N MET A 17 27.09 -14.61 52.67
CA MET A 17 27.21 -13.25 53.17
C MET A 17 26.26 -12.38 52.34
N ALA A 18 25.30 -11.81 53.05
CA ALA A 18 24.30 -10.90 52.55
C ALA A 18 24.97 -9.68 51.90
N SER A 19 24.89 -9.61 50.58
CA SER A 19 25.04 -8.34 49.87
C SER A 19 23.67 -7.67 49.89
N CYS A 20 23.59 -6.52 50.58
CA CYS A 20 22.49 -5.58 50.40
C CYS A 20 22.63 -4.95 49.01
N ASP A 21 21.89 -5.44 48.03
CA ASP A 21 21.53 -4.63 46.87
C ASP A 21 20.08 -4.17 47.06
N GLN A 22 19.94 -2.98 47.64
CA GLN A 22 18.66 -2.27 47.67
C GLN A 22 18.43 -1.62 46.31
N SER A 23 17.92 -2.40 45.37
CA SER A 23 17.20 -1.83 44.23
C SER A 23 16.23 -2.86 43.65
N THR A 24 14.99 -2.89 44.14
CA THR A 24 13.79 -3.13 43.32
C THR A 24 12.52 -3.06 44.15
N GLN A 25 11.75 -2.00 43.92
CA GLN A 25 10.28 -1.93 43.92
C GLN A 25 9.95 -0.45 43.65
N SER A 26 9.08 -0.06 42.73
CA SER A 26 8.21 -0.80 41.84
C SER A 26 7.87 0.20 40.74
N ASN A 27 8.28 -0.11 39.50
CA ASN A 27 7.75 0.51 38.30
C ASN A 27 6.27 0.13 38.17
N GLN A 28 5.40 0.83 38.91
CA GLN A 28 3.96 0.84 38.67
C GLN A 28 3.49 2.28 38.51
N LEU A 29 4.07 2.93 37.50
CA LEU A 29 3.43 4.08 36.84
C LEU A 29 3.47 3.90 35.32
N LEU A 30 3.18 2.67 34.85
CA LEU A 30 2.68 2.47 33.49
C LEU A 30 1.18 2.78 33.49
N LYS A 31 0.82 4.01 33.86
CA LYS A 31 -0.45 4.60 33.47
C LYS A 31 -0.29 5.00 32.01
N GLN A 32 -1.12 4.38 31.17
CA GLN A 32 -1.69 4.98 29.97
C GLN A 32 -0.72 5.79 29.13
N ASN A 33 -0.02 5.11 28.23
CA ASN A 33 0.28 5.68 26.93
C ASN A 33 0.10 4.57 25.91
N ASP A 34 -1.14 4.08 25.80
CA ASP A 34 -1.58 3.46 24.56
C ASP A 34 -1.62 4.58 23.52
N SER A 35 -0.47 4.77 22.89
CA SER A 35 -0.36 5.00 21.46
C SER A 35 -1.30 6.07 20.90
N ILE A 36 -0.96 7.35 21.08
CA ILE A 36 -1.27 8.34 20.04
C ILE A 36 -0.48 7.91 18.80
N LYS A 37 -1.00 6.94 18.05
CA LYS A 37 -0.63 6.77 16.65
C LYS A 37 -1.10 8.06 15.99
N ASN A 38 -0.19 9.00 15.75
CA ASN A 38 -0.36 9.96 14.68
C ASN A 38 -0.64 9.12 13.42
N GLN A 39 -1.92 8.88 13.13
CA GLN A 39 -2.34 8.23 11.90
C GLN A 39 -2.04 9.25 10.81
N VAL A 40 -0.84 9.16 10.25
CA VAL A 40 -0.46 9.92 9.06
C VAL A 40 -1.39 9.45 7.95
N THR A 41 -2.36 10.29 7.59
CA THR A 41 -3.28 10.04 6.49
C THR A 41 -2.50 10.09 5.18
N PRO A 42 -2.48 8.99 4.39
CA PRO A 42 -1.83 9.00 3.09
C PRO A 42 -2.40 10.09 2.17
N GLN A 43 -1.53 10.84 1.49
CA GLN A 43 -1.94 11.98 0.65
C GLN A 43 -2.64 11.56 -0.65
N TYR A 44 -2.53 10.30 -1.05
CA TYR A 44 -3.17 9.75 -2.27
C TYR A 44 -4.66 9.44 -2.12
N ILE A 45 -5.21 9.58 -0.91
CA ILE A 45 -6.61 9.23 -0.66
C ILE A 45 -7.51 10.23 -1.39
N GLY A 46 -8.46 9.71 -2.14
CA GLY A 46 -9.40 10.54 -2.88
C GLY A 46 -10.16 9.77 -3.95
N LEU A 47 -11.12 10.47 -4.56
CA LEU A 47 -11.81 10.06 -5.75
C LEU A 47 -11.19 10.79 -6.94
N TYR A 48 -10.72 10.05 -7.93
CA TYR A 48 -10.12 10.61 -9.14
C TYR A 48 -11.02 10.29 -10.32
N GLN A 49 -11.29 11.28 -11.17
CA GLN A 49 -12.21 11.14 -12.28
C GLN A 49 -11.61 11.66 -13.58
N GLY A 50 -12.02 11.06 -14.69
CA GLY A 50 -11.61 11.50 -16.00
C GLY A 50 -12.34 10.74 -17.10
N THR A 51 -11.96 11.03 -18.33
CA THR A 51 -12.36 10.19 -19.46
C THR A 51 -11.11 9.64 -20.11
N THR A 52 -11.16 8.38 -20.51
CA THR A 52 -10.05 7.71 -21.21
C THR A 52 -10.51 7.24 -22.58
N PRO A 53 -9.59 6.92 -23.49
CA PRO A 53 -9.92 6.15 -24.68
C PRO A 53 -10.67 4.86 -24.35
N CYS A 54 -11.41 4.34 -25.32
CA CYS A 54 -12.08 3.06 -25.20
C CYS A 54 -11.09 1.91 -24.93
N MET A 55 -11.58 0.82 -24.33
CA MET A 55 -10.74 -0.35 -24.07
C MET A 55 -10.10 -0.87 -25.37
N GLY A 56 -8.79 -1.13 -25.34
CA GLY A 56 -8.01 -1.58 -26.50
C GLY A 56 -7.41 -0.45 -27.35
N CYS A 57 -7.77 0.81 -27.12
CA CYS A 57 -7.15 1.95 -27.78
C CYS A 57 -5.95 2.50 -26.98
N PHE A 58 -4.90 2.92 -27.70
CA PHE A 58 -3.71 3.59 -27.13
C PHE A 58 -3.81 5.13 -27.12
N SER A 59 -4.84 5.66 -27.76
CA SER A 59 -5.22 7.07 -27.86
C SER A 59 -6.71 7.14 -28.15
N ARG A 60 -7.33 8.33 -28.21
CA ARG A 60 -8.71 8.43 -28.70
C ARG A 60 -8.85 7.79 -30.09
N CYS A 61 -9.86 6.94 -30.24
CA CYS A 61 -10.21 6.26 -31.48
C CYS A 61 -11.43 6.93 -32.10
N ASP A 62 -11.46 7.00 -33.44
CA ASP A 62 -12.65 7.42 -34.17
C ASP A 62 -13.83 6.49 -33.84
N ASP A 63 -15.05 7.03 -33.85
CA ASP A 63 -16.30 6.34 -33.52
C ASP A 63 -16.42 5.77 -32.08
N CYS A 64 -15.53 6.16 -31.16
CA CYS A 64 -15.65 5.81 -29.74
C CYS A 64 -15.47 7.02 -28.81
N PRO A 65 -16.53 7.53 -28.15
CA PRO A 65 -16.45 8.70 -27.28
C PRO A 65 -15.56 8.51 -26.03
N GLY A 66 -15.13 7.27 -25.77
CA GLY A 66 -14.26 6.92 -24.65
C GLY A 66 -14.97 6.19 -23.52
N MET A 67 -14.29 6.14 -22.39
CA MET A 67 -14.78 5.60 -21.12
C MET A 67 -14.79 6.73 -20.10
N ALA A 68 -15.86 6.89 -19.34
CA ALA A 68 -15.79 7.59 -18.06
C ALA A 68 -15.15 6.64 -17.03
N VAL A 69 -14.22 7.17 -16.23
CA VAL A 69 -13.47 6.40 -15.24
C VAL A 69 -13.47 7.14 -13.92
N ASP A 70 -13.89 6.43 -12.88
CA ASP A 70 -13.80 6.86 -11.48
C ASP A 70 -12.90 5.88 -10.72
N LEU A 71 -11.86 6.38 -10.07
CA LEU A 71 -10.96 5.59 -9.24
C LEU A 71 -10.86 6.20 -7.85
N GLN A 72 -11.44 5.51 -6.87
CA GLN A 72 -11.30 5.85 -5.46
C GLN A 72 -10.13 5.08 -4.84
N LEU A 73 -9.21 5.79 -4.18
CA LEU A 73 -8.13 5.21 -3.38
C LEU A 73 -8.38 5.45 -1.89
N ASN A 74 -8.30 4.37 -1.09
CA ASN A 74 -8.56 4.40 0.35
C ASN A 74 -7.29 4.25 1.19
N ALA A 75 -7.36 4.68 2.45
CA ALA A 75 -6.22 4.69 3.38
C ALA A 75 -5.60 3.31 3.65
N ASP A 76 -6.41 2.25 3.54
CA ASP A 76 -6.03 0.86 3.79
C ASP A 76 -5.50 0.14 2.54
N GLN A 77 -5.12 0.91 1.51
CA GLN A 77 -4.66 0.41 0.21
C GLN A 77 -5.72 -0.42 -0.54
N THR A 78 -7.00 -0.17 -0.28
CA THR A 78 -8.10 -0.65 -1.12
C THR A 78 -8.48 0.38 -2.17
N TYR A 79 -9.14 -0.07 -3.23
CA TYR A 79 -9.69 0.81 -4.26
C TYR A 79 -11.11 0.40 -4.68
N VAL A 80 -11.83 1.36 -5.25
CA VAL A 80 -13.05 1.14 -6.04
C VAL A 80 -12.83 1.78 -7.40
N LEU A 81 -12.91 0.99 -8.47
CA LEU A 81 -12.79 1.42 -9.85
C LEU A 81 -14.16 1.26 -10.51
N SER A 82 -14.72 2.35 -11.06
CA SER A 82 -15.91 2.33 -11.90
C SER A 82 -15.53 2.75 -13.31
N ARG A 83 -16.02 2.02 -14.31
CA ARG A 83 -15.80 2.28 -15.73
C ARG A 83 -17.12 2.24 -16.49
N LEU A 84 -17.41 3.28 -17.24
CA LEU A 84 -18.59 3.35 -18.09
C LEU A 84 -18.19 3.67 -19.52
N SER A 85 -18.50 2.76 -20.44
CA SER A 85 -18.34 3.05 -21.87
C SER A 85 -19.39 4.06 -22.31
N LEU A 86 -18.94 5.15 -22.93
CA LEU A 86 -19.78 6.25 -23.40
C LEU A 86 -20.41 5.97 -24.77
N SER A 87 -20.12 4.82 -25.40
CA SER A 87 -20.60 4.48 -26.75
C SER A 87 -22.00 3.84 -26.81
N GLY A 88 -22.82 3.94 -25.74
CA GLY A 88 -24.19 3.39 -25.74
C GLY A 88 -24.85 3.35 -24.36
N HIS A 89 -25.91 2.54 -24.22
CA HIS A 89 -26.60 2.26 -22.95
C HIS A 89 -25.88 1.18 -22.13
N ASN A 90 -24.65 1.47 -21.71
CA ASN A 90 -23.86 0.54 -20.92
C ASN A 90 -24.14 0.73 -19.42
N GLN A 91 -24.02 -0.36 -18.66
CA GLN A 91 -23.93 -0.26 -17.20
C GLN A 91 -22.47 0.00 -16.82
N ALA A 92 -22.27 0.74 -15.73
CA ALA A 92 -20.94 0.91 -15.17
C ALA A 92 -20.43 -0.45 -14.64
N GLU A 93 -19.23 -0.83 -15.04
CA GLU A 93 -18.50 -1.92 -14.42
C GLU A 93 -17.84 -1.40 -13.14
N GLU A 94 -18.07 -2.07 -12.02
CA GLU A 94 -17.43 -1.74 -10.74
C GLU A 94 -16.51 -2.88 -10.30
N ILE A 95 -15.25 -2.55 -10.03
CA ILE A 95 -14.22 -3.48 -9.54
C ILE A 95 -13.68 -2.95 -8.22
N LYS A 96 -13.59 -3.83 -7.23
CA LYS A 96 -13.04 -3.53 -5.90
C LYS A 96 -11.87 -4.46 -5.62
N GLY A 97 -10.84 -3.92 -4.97
CA GLY A 97 -9.68 -4.72 -4.63
C GLY A 97 -8.68 -3.98 -3.77
N GLN A 98 -7.50 -4.57 -3.66
CA GLN A 98 -6.33 -3.94 -3.05
C GLN A 98 -5.38 -3.48 -4.16
N PHE A 99 -4.64 -2.41 -3.89
CA PHE A 99 -3.50 -2.02 -4.71
C PHE A 99 -2.20 -2.15 -3.92
N LYS A 100 -1.09 -2.18 -4.64
CA LYS A 100 0.26 -2.18 -4.05
C LYS A 100 1.13 -1.17 -4.76
N PHE A 101 2.03 -0.53 -4.04
CA PHE A 101 3.12 0.23 -4.68
C PHE A 101 4.11 -0.75 -5.31
N ILE A 102 4.54 -0.47 -6.54
CA ILE A 102 5.41 -1.36 -7.33
C ILE A 102 6.80 -0.78 -7.61
N ASN A 103 7.06 0.46 -7.17
CA ASN A 103 8.36 1.11 -7.27
C ASN A 103 8.85 1.63 -5.91
N THR A 104 10.15 1.90 -5.82
CA THR A 104 10.82 2.35 -4.59
C THR A 104 10.34 3.72 -4.14
N GLU A 105 10.03 4.60 -5.11
CA GLU A 105 9.57 5.97 -4.87
C GLU A 105 8.13 6.02 -4.36
N LYS A 106 7.40 4.89 -4.38
CA LYS A 106 5.98 4.78 -4.00
C LYS A 106 5.10 5.77 -4.77
N SER A 107 5.37 5.89 -6.06
CA SER A 107 4.56 6.70 -6.98
C SER A 107 3.79 5.85 -7.98
N LEU A 108 4.19 4.59 -8.24
CA LEU A 108 3.46 3.67 -9.10
C LEU A 108 2.71 2.65 -8.26
N ILE A 109 1.42 2.51 -8.50
CA ILE A 109 0.58 1.47 -7.92
C ILE A 109 0.10 0.48 -8.99
N GLN A 110 -0.13 -0.75 -8.57
CA GLN A 110 -0.81 -1.77 -9.37
C GLN A 110 -2.13 -2.16 -8.70
N LEU A 111 -3.23 -2.06 -9.44
CA LEU A 111 -4.57 -2.47 -9.01
C LEU A 111 -4.72 -4.00 -9.16
N ASN A 112 -4.83 -4.74 -8.05
CA ASN A 112 -5.03 -6.18 -8.12
C ASN A 112 -6.47 -6.50 -8.58
N GLY A 113 -6.63 -7.46 -9.48
CA GLY A 113 -7.94 -7.87 -10.01
C GLY A 113 -8.42 -7.05 -11.21
N VAL A 114 -7.65 -6.05 -11.66
CA VAL A 114 -7.90 -5.33 -12.92
C VAL A 114 -6.99 -5.94 -14.01
N PRO A 115 -7.56 -6.49 -15.10
CA PRO A 115 -6.77 -7.22 -16.10
C PRO A 115 -5.91 -6.33 -16.99
N THR A 116 -6.34 -5.10 -17.26
CA THR A 116 -5.67 -4.13 -18.15
C THR A 116 -5.87 -2.71 -17.66
N ARG A 117 -4.94 -1.81 -17.96
CA ARG A 117 -4.87 -0.43 -17.45
C ARG A 117 -4.84 -0.43 -15.92
N ASN A 118 -3.97 -1.26 -15.36
CA ASN A 118 -3.91 -1.52 -13.93
C ASN A 118 -2.68 -0.92 -13.24
N ILE A 119 -1.73 -0.36 -14.00
CA ILE A 119 -0.61 0.40 -13.46
C ILE A 119 -0.97 1.88 -13.48
N ILE A 120 -0.84 2.55 -12.33
CA ILE A 120 -1.25 3.93 -12.15
C ILE A 120 -0.09 4.70 -11.51
N LEU A 121 0.32 5.82 -12.11
CA LEU A 121 1.15 6.82 -11.43
C LEU A 121 0.27 7.67 -10.53
N VAL A 122 0.72 7.87 -9.30
CA VAL A 122 0.15 8.74 -8.28
C VAL A 122 0.98 10.02 -8.25
N ASP A 123 0.44 11.09 -8.83
CA ASP A 123 1.06 12.41 -8.80
C ASP A 123 0.42 13.26 -7.70
N LEU A 124 1.10 13.32 -6.55
CA LEU A 124 0.66 14.10 -5.40
C LEU A 124 0.84 15.60 -5.58
N VAL A 125 1.72 16.04 -6.49
CA VAL A 125 1.99 17.47 -6.74
C VAL A 125 0.86 18.06 -7.54
N ASN A 126 0.50 17.41 -8.64
CA ASN A 126 -0.59 17.84 -9.53
C ASN A 126 -1.97 17.33 -9.08
N LYS A 127 -2.02 16.50 -8.03
CA LYS A 127 -3.25 15.87 -7.51
C LYS A 127 -4.00 15.11 -8.60
N MET A 128 -3.27 14.27 -9.32
CA MET A 128 -3.82 13.46 -10.41
C MET A 128 -3.30 12.04 -10.33
N LEU A 129 -4.01 11.16 -11.03
CA LEU A 129 -3.55 9.81 -11.36
C LEU A 129 -3.35 9.72 -12.86
N GLU A 130 -2.35 8.97 -13.30
CA GLU A 130 -2.15 8.67 -14.71
C GLU A 130 -2.12 7.16 -14.91
N ILE A 131 -2.94 6.67 -15.83
CA ILE A 131 -2.92 5.27 -16.24
C ILE A 131 -1.69 5.05 -17.14
N ARG A 132 -0.81 4.14 -16.72
CA ARG A 132 0.42 3.79 -17.43
C ARG A 132 0.25 2.51 -18.25
N ILE A 133 1.16 2.28 -19.18
CA ILE A 133 1.19 1.06 -20.01
C ILE A 133 1.39 -0.15 -19.10
N ASP A 134 0.53 -1.16 -19.24
CA ASP A 134 0.63 -2.39 -18.47
C ASP A 134 1.95 -3.11 -18.73
N GLY A 135 2.52 -3.73 -17.70
CA GLY A 135 3.77 -4.50 -17.79
C GLY A 135 5.05 -3.65 -17.81
N THR A 136 5.07 -2.51 -18.48
CA THR A 136 6.25 -1.61 -18.52
C THR A 136 6.17 -0.49 -17.49
N GLY A 137 4.95 0.01 -17.20
CA GLY A 137 4.75 1.20 -16.37
C GLY A 137 5.16 2.51 -17.05
N GLU A 138 5.45 2.47 -18.35
CA GLU A 138 5.81 3.64 -19.16
C GLU A 138 4.58 4.50 -19.49
N GLU A 139 4.86 5.71 -19.96
CA GLU A 139 3.87 6.68 -20.42
C GLU A 139 3.22 6.26 -21.75
N TYR A 140 1.93 6.56 -21.91
CA TYR A 140 1.33 6.57 -23.23
C TYR A 140 1.76 7.84 -23.98
N GLU A 141 2.01 7.75 -25.29
CA GLU A 141 2.39 8.94 -26.10
C GLU A 141 1.41 10.12 -25.94
N ASN A 142 0.12 9.83 -25.74
CA ASN A 142 -0.93 10.82 -25.45
C ASN A 142 -1.34 10.74 -23.97
N PHE A 143 -0.44 11.01 -23.04
CA PHE A 143 -0.70 10.82 -21.59
C PHE A 143 -1.92 11.59 -21.05
N ASP A 144 -2.23 12.76 -21.64
CA ASP A 144 -3.39 13.56 -21.26
C ASP A 144 -4.71 12.77 -21.39
N ASP A 145 -4.78 11.85 -22.37
CA ASP A 145 -5.92 10.96 -22.56
C ASP A 145 -6.08 9.92 -21.44
N PHE A 146 -5.06 9.71 -20.62
CA PHE A 146 -5.00 8.68 -19.59
C PHE A 146 -4.93 9.27 -18.16
N SER A 147 -5.21 10.57 -18.04
CA SER A 147 -5.14 11.32 -16.79
C SER A 147 -6.50 11.38 -16.07
N LEU A 148 -6.50 11.19 -14.76
CA LEU A 148 -7.65 11.30 -13.86
C LEU A 148 -7.35 12.36 -12.80
N ASN A 149 -8.23 13.34 -12.64
CA ASN A 149 -8.04 14.44 -11.71
C ASN A 149 -8.73 14.16 -10.38
N LEU A 150 -8.09 14.55 -9.27
CA LEU A 150 -8.72 14.48 -7.96
C LEU A 150 -9.99 15.34 -7.96
N THR A 151 -11.10 14.71 -7.59
CA THR A 151 -12.39 15.35 -7.40
C THR A 151 -12.61 15.53 -5.90
N GLY A 152 -12.90 16.78 -5.50
CA GLY A 152 -13.10 17.20 -4.11
C GLY A 152 -14.54 17.61 -3.86
#